data_AF-A0AAN8G9X7-F1
#
_entry.id   AF-A0AAN8G9X7-F1
#
_cell.length_a   1.000
_cell.length_b   1.000
_cell.length_c   1.000
_cell.angle_alpha   90.00
_cell.angle_beta   90.00
_cell.angle_gamma   90.00
#
_symmetry.space_group_name_H-M   'P 1'
#
loop_
_entity.id
_entity.type
_entity.pdbx_description
1 polymer ?
#
loop_
_entity_poly.entity_id
_entity_poly.type
_entity_poly.pdbx_seq_one_letter_code
_entity_poly.pdbx_strand_id
1 'polypeptide(L)'
;MMADGSMPGAISPVSPQSFVAGSGEVPDWVRHILKMQSQQLEMMQNLQSQQLKMMQNLLTWIAEIKGVTTPSQLTSIPSDPYGDLIRDISNFVYDVEDDETFETWFKRYGPVIDDRGGTLSVDRKRNLIIDKLDKSTYKTYSEHVLPLKPKDVDFSMTIQNLTKLFGPKKTLIRRRFEFLQTKCSPLTSSYVPYNDLGNTIKKKFEEAAMKEVDSDSLKCLVFITGLTDSSHSEMRLRLLNR
;
A
#
# COMPACT_ATOMS: atom_id res chain seq x y z
N MET A 1 31.71 -31.56 45.13
CA MET A 1 31.28 -31.94 46.49
C MET A 1 29.87 -32.50 46.38
N MET A 2 29.61 -33.55 47.16
CA MET A 2 28.49 -34.48 47.10
C MET A 2 27.14 -33.94 47.61
N ALA A 3 26.04 -34.56 47.18
CA ALA A 3 24.89 -35.12 47.93
C ALA A 3 23.68 -35.22 46.96
N ASP A 4 23.20 -36.38 46.49
CA ASP A 4 22.46 -37.46 47.20
C ASP A 4 21.23 -36.88 47.93
N GLY A 5 19.95 -37.19 47.67
CA GLY A 5 19.31 -38.38 47.11
C GLY A 5 18.26 -38.87 48.13
N SER A 6 16.97 -38.48 47.99
CA SER A 6 15.84 -39.20 48.60
C SER A 6 14.47 -38.58 48.24
N MET A 7 13.62 -39.40 47.62
CA MET A 7 12.17 -39.24 47.49
C MET A 7 11.49 -40.30 48.38
N PRO A 8 10.47 -39.97 49.18
CA PRO A 8 9.45 -40.91 49.61
C PRO A 8 8.16 -40.62 48.82
N GLY A 9 7.31 -41.55 48.43
CA GLY A 9 7.14 -42.97 48.70
C GLY A 9 5.74 -43.27 48.15
N ALA A 10 5.62 -44.29 47.29
CA ALA A 10 4.38 -44.65 46.62
C ALA A 10 3.31 -45.14 47.61
N ILE A 11 2.07 -44.65 47.47
CA ILE A 11 0.90 -45.17 48.18
C ILE A 11 0.21 -46.18 47.24
N SER A 12 0.19 -47.43 47.67
CA SER A 12 -0.39 -48.59 46.98
C SER A 12 -1.89 -48.47 46.71
N PRO A 13 -2.42 -49.11 45.66
CA PRO A 13 -3.85 -49.11 45.37
C PRO A 13 -4.62 -50.03 46.35
N VAL A 14 -5.66 -49.48 46.97
CA VAL A 14 -6.61 -50.22 47.80
C VAL A 14 -7.45 -51.15 46.91
N SER A 15 -7.48 -52.44 47.25
CA SER A 15 -8.32 -53.45 46.59
C SER A 15 -9.81 -53.17 46.85
N PRO A 16 -10.71 -53.35 45.86
CA PRO A 16 -12.14 -53.16 46.08
C PRO A 16 -12.70 -54.31 46.90
N GLN A 17 -13.20 -54.00 48.10
CA GLN A 17 -14.00 -54.93 48.89
C GLN A 17 -15.31 -55.24 48.14
N SER A 18 -15.56 -56.54 48.02
CA SER A 18 -16.76 -57.18 47.48
C SER A 18 -18.03 -56.62 48.10
N PHE A 19 -18.89 -55.97 47.29
CA PHE A 19 -20.27 -55.69 47.64
C PHE A 19 -21.16 -56.82 47.13
N VAL A 20 -21.83 -57.47 48.08
CA VAL A 20 -22.75 -58.59 47.87
C VAL A 20 -24.02 -58.09 47.19
N ALA A 21 -24.49 -58.84 46.19
CA ALA A 21 -25.71 -58.56 45.45
C ALA A 21 -26.94 -58.58 46.36
N GLY A 22 -27.64 -57.44 46.42
CA GLY A 22 -28.99 -57.31 46.97
C GLY A 22 -29.79 -56.38 46.07
N SER A 23 -30.88 -56.89 45.49
CA SER A 23 -31.95 -56.21 44.71
C SER A 23 -31.50 -55.16 43.68
N GLY A 24 -31.76 -55.42 42.40
CA GLY A 24 -31.44 -54.55 41.25
C GLY A 24 -32.22 -53.23 41.19
N GLU A 25 -32.25 -52.46 42.27
CA GLU A 25 -32.74 -51.09 42.29
C GLU A 25 -31.56 -50.11 42.44
N VAL A 26 -31.41 -49.24 41.45
CA VAL A 26 -30.43 -48.15 41.47
C VAL A 26 -30.67 -47.28 42.70
N PRO A 27 -29.68 -47.12 43.61
CA PRO A 27 -29.83 -46.32 44.83
C PRO A 27 -30.27 -44.88 44.54
N ASP A 28 -31.13 -44.31 45.37
CA ASP A 28 -31.73 -42.99 45.14
C ASP A 28 -30.71 -41.85 44.98
N TRP A 29 -29.58 -41.93 45.67
CA TRP A 29 -28.50 -40.95 45.52
C TRP A 29 -27.88 -40.97 44.12
N VAL A 30 -27.80 -42.14 43.47
CA VAL A 30 -27.33 -42.29 42.09
C VAL A 30 -28.34 -41.68 41.12
N ARG A 31 -29.64 -41.91 41.36
CA ARG A 31 -30.72 -41.30 40.58
C ARG A 31 -30.70 -39.77 40.70
N HIS A 32 -30.42 -39.26 41.91
CA HIS A 32 -30.32 -37.83 42.16
C HIS A 32 -29.12 -37.19 41.45
N ILE A 33 -27.95 -37.82 41.49
CA ILE A 33 -26.75 -37.34 40.78
C ILE A 33 -26.95 -37.37 39.27
N LEU A 34 -27.52 -38.44 38.72
CA LEU A 34 -27.83 -38.52 37.29
C LEU A 34 -28.81 -37.42 36.85
N LYS A 35 -29.83 -37.13 37.67
CA LYS A 35 -30.78 -36.05 37.42
C LYS A 35 -30.09 -34.68 37.46
N MET A 36 -29.22 -34.44 38.43
CA MET A 36 -28.43 -33.20 38.54
C MET A 36 -27.50 -33.02 37.34
N GLN A 37 -26.81 -34.09 36.92
CA GLN A 37 -25.94 -34.06 35.74
C GLN A 37 -26.74 -33.80 34.45
N SER A 38 -27.91 -34.42 34.29
CA SER A 38 -28.82 -34.18 33.16
C SER A 38 -29.28 -32.72 33.13
N GLN A 39 -29.68 -32.16 34.27
CA GLN A 39 -30.09 -30.76 34.38
C GLN A 39 -28.94 -29.79 34.07
N GLN A 40 -27.72 -30.09 34.52
CA GLN A 40 -26.54 -29.28 34.20
C GLN A 40 -26.22 -29.31 32.70
N LEU A 41 -26.37 -30.46 32.06
CA LEU A 41 -26.17 -30.62 30.62
C LEU A 41 -27.21 -29.83 29.82
N GLU A 42 -28.48 -29.91 30.21
CA GLU A 42 -29.57 -29.14 29.60
C GLU A 42 -29.33 -27.63 29.73
N MET A 43 -28.90 -27.16 30.91
CA MET A 43 -28.61 -25.75 31.13
C MET A 43 -27.46 -25.26 30.22
N MET A 44 -26.40 -26.06 30.09
CA MET A 44 -25.27 -25.74 29.21
C MET A 44 -25.69 -25.68 27.73
N GLN A 45 -26.51 -26.64 27.30
CA GLN A 45 -27.03 -26.68 25.94
C GLN A 45 -27.96 -25.50 25.65
N ASN A 46 -28.79 -25.10 26.63
CA ASN A 46 -29.68 -23.95 26.49
C ASN A 46 -28.89 -22.63 26.43
N LEU A 47 -27.81 -22.50 27.21
CA LEU A 47 -26.91 -21.34 27.14
C LEU A 47 -26.22 -21.25 25.79
N GLN A 48 -25.72 -22.37 25.25
CA GLN A 48 -25.12 -22.42 23.92
C GLN A 48 -26.15 -22.07 22.83
N SER A 49 -27.38 -22.58 22.95
CA SER A 49 -28.48 -22.25 22.04
C SER A 49 -28.84 -20.77 22.08
N GLN A 50 -28.87 -20.16 23.27
CA GLN A 50 -29.09 -18.71 23.42
C GLN A 50 -27.98 -17.89 22.78
N GLN A 51 -26.71 -18.27 22.96
CA GLN A 51 -25.58 -17.60 22.30
C GLN A 51 -25.71 -17.67 20.77
N LEU A 52 -26.09 -18.84 20.22
CA LEU A 52 -26.29 -19.01 18.78
C LEU A 52 -27.48 -18.18 18.26
N LYS A 53 -28.58 -18.10 19.01
CA LYS A 53 -29.74 -17.26 18.68
C LYS A 53 -29.39 -15.78 18.71
N MET A 54 -28.62 -15.33 19.71
CA MET A 54 -28.14 -13.95 19.78
C MET A 54 -27.25 -13.61 18.59
N MET A 55 -26.34 -14.51 18.21
CA MET A 55 -25.50 -14.35 17.02
C MET A 55 -26.34 -14.30 15.73
N GLN A 56 -27.34 -15.17 15.58
CA GLN A 56 -28.25 -15.14 14.45
C GLN A 56 -29.03 -13.82 14.38
N ASN A 57 -29.56 -13.33 15.50
CA ASN A 57 -30.28 -12.05 15.55
C ASN A 57 -29.37 -10.87 15.19
N LEU A 58 -28.11 -10.87 15.63
CA LEU A 58 -27.13 -9.86 15.22
C LEU A 58 -26.87 -9.90 13.70
N LEU A 59 -26.76 -11.09 13.11
CA LEU A 59 -26.60 -11.23 11.67
C LEU A 59 -27.82 -10.75 10.89
N THR A 60 -29.03 -11.07 11.36
CA THR A 60 -30.29 -10.60 10.77
C THR A 60 -30.40 -9.08 10.84
N TRP A 61 -30.09 -8.49 12.00
CA TRP A 61 -30.09 -7.03 12.18
C TRP A 61 -29.06 -6.32 11.29
N ILE A 62 -27.87 -6.90 11.13
CA ILE A 62 -26.86 -6.40 10.17
C ILE A 62 -27.39 -6.48 8.73
N ALA A 63 -28.09 -7.55 8.36
CA ALA A 63 -28.67 -7.70 7.03
C ALA A 63 -29.80 -6.69 6.76
N GLU A 64 -30.64 -6.41 7.76
CA GLU A 64 -31.71 -5.39 7.71
C GLU A 64 -31.15 -3.98 7.58
N ILE A 65 -30.08 -3.63 8.30
CA ILE A 65 -29.44 -2.31 8.19
C ILE A 65 -28.76 -2.09 6.84
N LYS A 66 -28.23 -3.17 6.23
CA LYS A 66 -27.52 -3.09 4.95
C LYS A 66 -28.41 -3.28 3.71
N GLY A 67 -29.70 -3.57 3.87
CA GLY A 67 -30.63 -3.74 2.75
C GLY A 67 -30.25 -4.86 1.77
N VAL A 68 -29.59 -5.92 2.25
CA VAL A 68 -29.13 -7.05 1.40
C VAL A 68 -30.06 -8.25 1.59
N THR A 69 -31.03 -8.40 0.70
CA THR A 69 -31.83 -9.62 0.55
C THR A 69 -31.12 -10.60 -0.38
N THR A 70 -30.28 -11.51 0.14
CA THR A 70 -30.08 -12.88 -0.39
C THR A 70 -29.05 -13.68 0.44
N PRO A 71 -29.35 -14.92 0.85
CA PRO A 71 -28.44 -15.79 1.60
C PRO A 71 -27.62 -16.66 0.64
N SER A 72 -26.62 -16.08 -0.03
CA SER A 72 -25.60 -16.85 -0.75
C SER A 72 -24.35 -16.00 -0.97
N GLN A 73 -23.60 -15.74 0.11
CA GLN A 73 -22.15 -15.46 0.09
C GLN A 73 -21.66 -15.18 1.51
N LEU A 74 -21.39 -16.24 2.26
CA LEU A 74 -20.53 -16.18 3.44
C LEU A 74 -19.11 -16.56 3.01
N THR A 75 -18.41 -15.63 2.36
CA THR A 75 -16.93 -15.53 2.28
C THR A 75 -16.54 -14.33 1.40
N SER A 76 -16.75 -13.11 1.86
CA SER A 76 -15.95 -11.98 1.38
C SER A 76 -15.98 -10.88 2.43
N ILE A 77 -14.80 -10.50 2.93
CA ILE A 77 -14.61 -9.16 3.50
C ILE A 77 -15.23 -8.17 2.49
N PRO A 78 -16.07 -7.21 2.90
CA PRO A 78 -16.58 -6.20 1.97
C PRO A 78 -15.37 -5.57 1.28
N SER A 79 -15.22 -5.81 -0.02
CA SER A 79 -14.13 -5.22 -0.79
C SER A 79 -14.38 -3.71 -0.82
N ASP A 80 -13.50 -2.95 -0.17
CA ASP A 80 -13.42 -1.50 -0.29
C ASP A 80 -12.21 -1.17 -1.18
N PRO A 81 -12.36 -1.26 -2.52
CA PRO A 81 -11.25 -1.02 -3.44
C PRO A 81 -10.69 0.39 -3.28
N TYR A 82 -11.51 1.37 -2.86
CA TYR A 82 -11.05 2.72 -2.60
C TYR A 82 -10.14 2.78 -1.37
N GLY A 83 -10.61 2.24 -0.23
CA GLY A 83 -9.85 2.19 1.02
C GLY A 83 -8.54 1.42 0.88
N ASP A 84 -8.56 0.30 0.16
CA ASP A 84 -7.36 -0.50 -0.12
C ASP A 84 -6.34 0.27 -0.97
N LEU A 85 -6.79 0.98 -2.01
CA LEU A 85 -5.92 1.86 -2.81
C LEU A 85 -5.36 3.02 -1.98
N ILE A 86 -6.18 3.65 -1.13
CA ILE A 86 -5.74 4.71 -0.22
C ILE A 86 -4.71 4.19 0.79
N ARG A 87 -4.78 2.94 1.22
CA ARG A 87 -3.78 2.39 2.15
C ARG A 87 -2.47 2.06 1.43
N ASP A 88 -2.54 1.49 0.23
CA ASP A 88 -1.39 0.85 -0.40
C ASP A 88 -0.59 1.77 -1.34
N ILE A 89 -1.22 2.82 -1.88
CA ILE A 89 -0.55 3.79 -2.75
C ILE A 89 0.14 4.84 -1.89
N SER A 90 1.41 5.10 -2.14
CA SER A 90 2.15 6.18 -1.46
C SER A 90 1.65 7.55 -1.92
N ASN A 91 1.65 8.53 -1.02
CA ASN A 91 1.32 9.90 -1.39
C ASN A 91 2.33 10.43 -2.41
N PHE A 92 1.86 11.26 -3.33
CA PHE A 92 2.69 12.01 -4.24
C PHE A 92 3.24 13.25 -3.52
N VAL A 93 4.56 13.35 -3.46
CA VAL A 93 5.30 14.49 -2.95
C VAL A 93 6.11 15.03 -4.11
N TYR A 94 5.91 16.29 -4.48
CA TYR A 94 6.70 16.88 -5.55
C TYR A 94 8.06 17.32 -5.01
N ASP A 95 9.12 16.63 -5.43
CA ASP A 95 10.51 17.03 -5.19
C ASP A 95 11.18 17.45 -6.50
N VAL A 96 11.79 18.63 -6.44
CA VAL A 96 12.44 19.30 -7.56
C VAL A 96 13.81 18.72 -7.85
N GLU A 97 14.53 18.31 -6.81
CA GLU A 97 15.92 17.89 -6.88
C GLU A 97 16.02 16.41 -7.29
N ASP A 98 15.06 15.59 -6.83
CA ASP A 98 15.01 14.15 -7.12
C ASP A 98 14.23 13.80 -8.41
N ASP A 99 13.72 14.82 -9.12
CA ASP A 99 12.88 14.68 -10.33
C ASP A 99 11.66 13.75 -10.09
N GLU A 100 11.12 13.80 -8.87
CA GLU A 100 9.88 13.10 -8.49
C GLU A 100 8.67 13.84 -9.08
N THR A 101 8.48 13.63 -10.39
CA THR A 101 7.37 14.23 -11.13
C THR A 101 6.07 13.46 -10.95
N PHE A 102 4.96 14.15 -11.18
CA PHE A 102 3.64 13.51 -11.17
C PHE A 102 3.55 12.40 -12.23
N GLU A 103 4.19 12.59 -13.39
CA GLU A 103 4.21 11.59 -14.44
C GLU A 103 4.92 10.30 -14.00
N THR A 104 6.06 10.40 -13.30
CA THR A 104 6.76 9.24 -12.73
C THR A 104 5.89 8.50 -11.70
N TRP A 105 5.25 9.25 -10.80
CA TRP A 105 4.35 8.68 -9.79
C TRP A 105 3.12 8.01 -10.44
N PHE A 106 2.50 8.67 -11.41
CA PHE A 106 1.32 8.15 -12.11
C PHE A 106 1.66 6.98 -13.03
N LYS A 107 2.85 6.94 -13.63
CA LYS A 107 3.33 5.77 -14.38
C LYS A 107 3.47 4.53 -13.48
N ARG A 108 3.85 4.72 -12.21
CA ARG A 108 3.97 3.65 -11.22
C ARG A 108 2.61 3.17 -10.72
N TYR A 109 1.70 4.09 -10.38
CA TYR A 109 0.46 3.75 -9.67
C TYR A 109 -0.80 3.80 -10.55
N GLY A 110 -0.79 4.48 -11.69
CA GLY A 110 -1.91 4.54 -12.63
C GLY A 110 -2.43 3.15 -13.04
N PRO A 111 -1.55 2.22 -13.48
CA PRO A 111 -1.97 0.84 -13.77
C PRO A 111 -2.57 0.12 -12.56
N VAL A 112 -2.07 0.39 -11.35
CA VAL A 112 -2.57 -0.20 -10.10
C VAL A 112 -3.97 0.34 -9.77
N ILE A 113 -4.19 1.63 -9.98
CA ILE A 113 -5.49 2.29 -9.82
C ILE A 113 -6.50 1.76 -10.84
N ASP A 114 -6.05 1.52 -12.08
CA ASP A 114 -6.94 1.02 -13.12
C ASP A 114 -7.34 -0.44 -12.92
N ASP A 115 -6.39 -1.29 -12.55
CA ASP A 115 -6.62 -2.72 -12.28
C ASP A 115 -7.48 -2.92 -11.02
N ARG A 116 -7.00 -2.44 -9.87
CA ARG A 116 -7.67 -2.67 -8.58
C ARG A 116 -8.88 -1.77 -8.36
N GLY A 117 -8.90 -0.61 -9.00
CA GLY A 117 -10.00 0.35 -8.97
C GLY A 117 -10.95 0.22 -10.15
N GLY A 118 -10.96 -0.91 -10.86
CA GLY A 118 -11.80 -1.12 -12.05
C GLY A 118 -13.30 -0.91 -11.80
N THR A 119 -13.77 -1.11 -10.57
CA THR A 119 -15.18 -0.87 -10.16
C THR A 119 -15.44 0.57 -9.69
N LEU A 120 -14.40 1.38 -9.51
CA LEU A 120 -14.55 2.78 -9.10
C LEU A 120 -15.00 3.63 -10.28
N SER A 121 -15.93 4.55 -10.02
CA SER A 121 -16.28 5.58 -11.00
C SER A 121 -15.06 6.46 -11.33
N VAL A 122 -15.09 7.08 -12.50
CA VAL A 122 -14.05 8.03 -12.94
C VAL A 122 -13.86 9.14 -11.90
N ASP A 123 -14.94 9.64 -11.30
CA ASP A 123 -14.88 10.64 -10.23
C ASP A 123 -14.21 10.13 -8.96
N ARG A 124 -14.40 8.85 -8.61
CA ARG A 124 -13.73 8.21 -7.48
C ARG A 124 -12.24 8.04 -7.77
N LYS A 125 -11.86 7.64 -8.98
CA LYS A 125 -10.44 7.60 -9.39
C LYS A 125 -9.81 8.99 -9.34
N ARG A 126 -10.52 10.03 -9.80
CA ARG A 126 -10.10 11.45 -9.66
C ARG A 126 -9.88 11.86 -8.21
N ASN A 127 -10.83 11.54 -7.33
CA ASN A 127 -10.70 11.84 -5.90
C ASN A 127 -9.52 11.09 -5.26
N LEU A 128 -9.29 9.83 -5.65
CA LEU A 128 -8.14 9.05 -5.17
C LEU A 128 -6.81 9.75 -5.51
N ILE A 129 -6.65 10.25 -6.74
CA ILE A 129 -5.44 11.00 -7.14
C ILE A 129 -5.28 12.26 -6.29
N ILE A 130 -6.36 13.01 -6.09
CA ILE A 130 -6.35 14.24 -5.30
C ILE A 130 -6.02 13.97 -3.82
N ASP A 131 -6.61 12.92 -3.25
CA ASP A 131 -6.37 12.50 -1.86
C ASP A 131 -4.92 12.01 -1.65
N LYS A 132 -4.23 11.63 -2.72
CA LYS A 132 -2.82 11.22 -2.69
C LYS A 132 -1.83 12.36 -2.81
N LEU A 133 -2.27 13.58 -3.11
CA LEU A 133 -1.38 14.73 -3.11
C LEU A 133 -0.98 15.07 -1.66
N ASP A 134 0.31 15.32 -1.42
CA ASP A 134 0.73 15.90 -0.15
C ASP A 134 0.14 17.31 0.04
N LYS A 135 0.28 17.85 1.24
CA LYS A 135 -0.30 19.14 1.61
C LYS A 135 0.16 20.29 0.68
N SER A 136 1.43 20.31 0.30
CA SER A 136 2.00 21.39 -0.52
C SER A 136 1.54 21.31 -1.98
N THR A 137 1.54 20.10 -2.54
CA THR A 137 1.08 19.81 -3.90
C THR A 137 -0.42 20.05 -4.02
N TYR A 138 -1.23 19.57 -3.07
CA TYR A 138 -2.67 19.81 -3.04
C TYR A 138 -2.98 21.31 -3.02
N LYS A 139 -2.29 22.08 -2.17
CA LYS A 139 -2.48 23.54 -2.08
C LYS A 139 -2.26 24.20 -3.45
N THR A 140 -1.12 23.92 -4.08
CA THR A 140 -0.77 24.47 -5.39
C THR A 140 -1.79 24.09 -6.46
N TYR A 141 -2.23 22.82 -6.49
CA TYR A 141 -3.27 22.37 -7.41
C TYR A 141 -4.61 23.07 -7.15
N SER A 142 -5.01 23.18 -5.89
CA SER A 142 -6.28 23.80 -5.51
C SER A 142 -6.36 25.29 -5.85
N GLU A 143 -5.24 26.00 -5.77
CA GLU A 143 -5.12 27.41 -6.20
C GLU A 143 -5.16 27.52 -7.73
N HIS A 144 -4.54 26.57 -8.44
CA HIS A 144 -4.50 26.56 -9.91
C HIS A 144 -5.88 26.39 -10.55
N VAL A 145 -6.76 25.59 -9.95
CA VAL A 145 -8.07 25.26 -10.53
C VAL A 145 -9.18 26.25 -10.18
N LEU A 146 -8.87 27.32 -9.44
CA LEU A 146 -9.83 28.36 -9.12
C LEU A 146 -10.44 28.96 -10.40
N PRO A 147 -11.75 29.29 -10.40
CA PRO A 147 -12.68 29.30 -9.26
C PRO A 147 -13.33 27.93 -8.93
N LEU A 148 -12.99 26.86 -9.66
CA LEU A 148 -13.52 25.51 -9.41
C LEU A 148 -12.89 24.89 -8.16
N LYS A 149 -13.58 23.89 -7.58
CA LYS A 149 -12.95 23.03 -6.57
C LYS A 149 -12.19 21.90 -7.27
N PRO A 150 -11.09 21.39 -6.68
CA PRO A 150 -10.37 20.22 -7.20
C PRO A 150 -11.25 19.03 -7.58
N LYS A 151 -12.31 18.78 -6.81
CA LYS A 151 -13.27 17.69 -7.03
C LYS A 151 -14.27 17.95 -8.17
N ASP A 152 -14.35 19.18 -8.68
CA ASP A 152 -15.25 19.56 -9.77
C ASP A 152 -14.54 19.51 -11.14
N VAL A 153 -13.21 19.46 -11.16
CA VAL A 153 -12.38 19.32 -12.38
C VAL A 153 -12.37 17.88 -12.83
N ASP A 154 -12.73 17.59 -14.09
CA ASP A 154 -12.80 16.22 -14.61
C ASP A 154 -11.46 15.46 -14.48
N PHE A 155 -11.53 14.13 -14.56
CA PHE A 155 -10.36 13.27 -14.36
C PHE A 155 -9.25 13.55 -15.37
N SER A 156 -9.58 13.72 -16.66
CA SER A 156 -8.56 13.92 -17.70
C SER A 156 -7.84 15.24 -17.49
N MET A 157 -8.58 16.32 -17.24
CA MET A 157 -8.04 17.63 -16.94
C MET A 157 -7.26 17.65 -15.62
N THR A 158 -7.69 16.88 -14.62
CA THR A 158 -6.94 16.70 -13.35
C THR A 158 -5.56 16.13 -13.64
N ILE A 159 -5.46 15.04 -14.40
CA ILE A 159 -4.18 14.43 -14.78
C ILE A 159 -3.32 15.43 -15.58
N GLN A 160 -3.89 16.13 -16.56
CA GLN A 160 -3.16 17.12 -17.36
C GLN A 160 -2.60 18.27 -16.52
N ASN A 161 -3.43 18.84 -15.63
CA ASN A 161 -3.02 19.92 -14.75
C ASN A 161 -1.90 19.48 -13.80
N LEU A 162 -2.02 18.29 -13.20
CA LEU A 162 -1.00 17.77 -12.29
C LEU A 162 0.32 17.47 -13.02
N THR A 163 0.28 16.87 -14.21
CA THR A 163 1.47 16.66 -15.05
C THR A 163 2.15 17.99 -15.41
N LYS A 164 1.37 19.03 -15.71
CA LYS A 164 1.90 20.35 -16.06
C LYS A 164 2.50 21.08 -14.86
N LEU A 165 1.81 21.07 -13.73
CA LEU A 165 2.25 21.78 -12.51
C LEU A 165 3.46 21.11 -11.86
N PHE A 166 3.49 19.78 -11.89
CA PHE A 166 4.46 18.96 -11.17
C PHE A 166 5.28 18.09 -12.14
N GLY A 167 5.63 18.68 -13.28
CA GLY A 167 6.50 18.10 -14.28
C GLY A 167 7.99 18.39 -14.04
N PRO A 168 8.86 17.92 -14.94
CA PRO A 168 10.29 18.24 -14.88
C PRO A 168 10.51 19.74 -15.00
N LYS A 169 11.34 20.32 -14.13
CA LYS A 169 11.68 21.75 -14.21
C LYS A 169 12.67 22.08 -15.33
N LYS A 170 13.49 21.10 -15.71
CA LYS A 170 14.52 21.29 -16.73
C LYS A 170 13.92 21.15 -18.11
N THR A 171 14.18 22.14 -18.97
CA THR A 171 13.89 22.05 -20.40
C THR A 171 14.55 20.79 -20.99
N LEU A 172 13.99 20.27 -22.09
CA LEU A 172 14.55 19.09 -22.74
C LEU A 172 16.00 19.35 -23.21
N ILE A 173 16.28 20.56 -23.73
CA ILE A 173 17.63 20.95 -24.13
C ILE A 173 18.60 20.98 -22.94
N ARG A 174 18.14 21.42 -21.76
CA ARG A 174 18.93 21.39 -20.52
C ARG A 174 19.27 19.96 -20.10
N ARG A 175 18.30 19.04 -20.12
CA ARG A 175 18.55 17.62 -19.82
C ARG A 175 19.56 16.98 -20.79
N ARG A 176 19.40 17.24 -22.10
CA ARG A 176 20.35 16.79 -23.15
C ARG A 176 21.76 17.33 -22.93
N PHE A 177 21.87 18.61 -22.60
CA PHE A 177 23.15 19.24 -22.27
C PHE A 177 23.80 18.65 -21.01
N GLU A 178 23.03 18.34 -19.97
CA GLU A 178 23.52 17.69 -18.75
C GLU A 178 23.88 16.21 -18.97
N PHE A 179 23.23 15.51 -19.90
CA PHE A 179 23.64 14.18 -20.34
C PHE A 179 25.05 14.21 -20.94
N LEU A 180 25.31 15.12 -21.88
CA LEU A 180 26.62 15.26 -22.54
C LEU A 180 27.75 15.70 -21.58
N GLN A 181 27.40 16.39 -20.49
CA GLN A 181 28.36 16.77 -19.45
C GLN A 181 28.59 15.68 -18.40
N THR A 182 27.98 14.50 -18.54
CA THR A 182 28.20 13.40 -17.59
C THR A 182 29.68 13.01 -17.61
N LYS A 183 30.32 13.04 -16.44
CA LYS A 183 31.75 12.72 -16.27
C LYS A 183 31.90 11.48 -15.40
N CYS A 184 32.95 10.71 -15.68
CA CYS A 184 33.39 9.65 -14.79
C CYS A 184 33.96 10.28 -13.51
N SER A 185 33.49 9.81 -12.35
CA SER A 185 34.12 10.13 -11.08
C SER A 185 35.55 9.58 -11.04
N PRO A 186 36.47 10.17 -10.25
CA PRO A 186 37.82 9.64 -10.11
C PRO A 186 37.82 8.21 -9.54
N LEU A 187 38.72 7.37 -10.05
CA LEU A 187 39.01 6.06 -9.45
C LEU A 187 39.73 6.29 -8.12
N THR A 188 39.26 5.62 -7.05
CA THR A 188 39.93 5.64 -5.75
C THR A 188 40.17 4.22 -5.26
N SER A 189 40.97 4.06 -4.20
CA SER A 189 41.21 2.74 -3.59
C SER A 189 39.95 2.07 -3.04
N SER A 190 38.92 2.85 -2.70
CA SER A 190 37.66 2.38 -2.12
C SER A 190 36.48 2.40 -3.09
N TYR A 191 36.64 2.95 -4.30
CA TYR A 191 35.54 3.18 -5.22
C TYR A 191 35.93 3.00 -6.68
N VAL A 192 35.18 2.13 -7.38
CA VAL A 192 35.31 1.89 -8.82
C VAL A 192 34.08 2.44 -9.55
N PRO A 193 34.20 3.53 -10.33
CA PRO A 193 33.07 4.34 -10.79
C PRO A 193 32.32 3.79 -12.00
N TYR A 194 32.86 2.78 -12.69
CA TYR A 194 32.41 2.45 -14.05
C TYR A 194 30.97 1.92 -14.12
N ASN A 195 30.55 1.12 -13.13
CA ASN A 195 29.18 0.60 -13.08
C ASN A 195 28.17 1.73 -12.82
N ASP A 196 28.47 2.60 -11.86
CA ASP A 196 27.62 3.74 -11.51
C ASP A 196 27.56 4.76 -12.64
N LEU A 197 28.67 4.98 -13.35
CA LEU A 197 28.69 5.78 -14.56
C LEU A 197 27.77 5.17 -15.63
N GLY A 198 27.87 3.86 -15.88
CA GLY A 198 27.02 3.16 -16.83
C GLY A 198 25.54 3.30 -16.50
N ASN A 199 25.17 3.15 -15.23
CA ASN A 199 23.79 3.33 -14.76
C ASN A 199 23.32 4.79 -14.90
N THR A 200 24.18 5.74 -14.57
CA THR A 200 23.92 7.18 -14.73
C THR A 200 23.69 7.56 -16.19
N ILE A 201 24.53 7.06 -17.10
CA ILE A 201 24.38 7.27 -18.55
C ILE A 201 23.04 6.71 -19.03
N LYS A 202 22.69 5.46 -18.66
CA LYS A 202 21.41 4.85 -19.06
C LYS A 202 20.22 5.68 -18.58
N LYS A 203 20.20 6.08 -17.30
CA LYS A 203 19.14 6.90 -16.71
C LYS A 203 19.00 8.24 -17.46
N LYS A 204 20.09 9.01 -17.54
CA LYS A 204 20.08 10.33 -18.19
C LYS A 204 19.79 10.27 -19.69
N PHE A 205 20.15 9.18 -20.38
CA PHE A 205 19.89 9.01 -21.80
C PHE A 205 18.38 8.94 -22.08
N GLU A 206 17.63 8.19 -21.27
CA GLU A 206 16.17 8.13 -21.37
C GLU A 206 15.52 9.45 -20.92
N GLU A 207 15.98 10.03 -19.80
CA GLU A 207 15.48 11.33 -19.32
C GLU A 207 15.70 12.47 -20.31
N ALA A 208 16.78 12.46 -21.08
CA ALA A 208 17.08 13.47 -22.08
C ALA A 208 16.45 13.17 -23.46
N ALA A 209 15.68 12.08 -23.58
CA ALA A 209 15.11 11.59 -24.84
C ALA A 209 16.16 11.58 -25.97
N MET A 210 17.37 11.07 -25.68
CA MET A 210 18.50 11.12 -26.61
C MET A 210 18.27 10.31 -27.89
N LYS A 211 17.36 9.34 -27.87
CA LYS A 211 16.93 8.58 -29.07
C LYS A 211 16.29 9.47 -30.15
N GLU A 212 15.71 10.59 -29.75
CA GLU A 212 14.97 11.50 -30.62
C GLU A 212 15.82 12.69 -31.09
N VAL A 213 17.11 12.71 -30.77
CA VAL A 213 18.02 13.78 -31.16
C VAL A 213 18.46 13.57 -32.60
N ASP A 214 18.01 14.46 -33.49
CA ASP A 214 18.49 14.50 -34.87
C ASP A 214 19.91 15.10 -34.99
N SER A 215 20.48 15.05 -36.20
CA SER A 215 21.83 15.52 -36.47
C SER A 215 22.04 17.01 -36.17
N ASP A 216 21.06 17.86 -36.47
CA ASP A 216 21.19 19.31 -36.28
C ASP A 216 21.01 19.68 -34.80
N SER A 217 20.06 19.06 -34.11
CA SER A 217 19.92 19.13 -32.66
C SER A 217 21.22 18.69 -31.95
N LEU A 218 21.86 17.62 -32.42
CA LEU A 218 23.15 17.18 -31.88
C LEU A 218 24.27 18.19 -32.10
N LYS A 219 24.38 18.78 -33.32
CA LYS A 219 25.36 19.84 -33.60
C LYS A 219 25.16 21.05 -32.67
N CYS A 220 23.92 21.48 -32.46
CA CYS A 220 23.59 22.55 -31.53
C CYS A 220 24.00 22.23 -30.09
N LEU A 221 23.73 20.99 -29.63
CA LEU A 221 24.16 20.54 -28.31
C LEU A 221 25.68 20.52 -28.16
N VAL A 222 26.40 19.99 -29.16
CA VAL A 222 27.87 19.98 -29.19
C VAL A 222 28.42 21.41 -29.14
N PHE A 223 27.84 22.33 -29.91
CA PHE A 223 28.19 23.75 -29.86
C PHE A 223 28.04 24.33 -28.45
N ILE A 224 26.88 24.10 -27.80
CA ILE A 224 26.63 24.59 -26.43
C ILE A 224 27.60 23.97 -25.43
N THR A 225 27.94 22.67 -25.56
CA THR A 225 28.95 22.00 -24.71
C THR A 225 30.37 22.50 -24.92
N GLY A 226 30.69 23.00 -26.11
CA GLY A 226 31.99 23.59 -26.42
C GLY A 226 32.21 24.95 -25.75
N LEU A 227 31.15 25.64 -25.33
CA LEU A 227 31.23 26.91 -24.60
C LEU A 227 31.64 26.68 -23.14
N THR A 228 32.83 26.15 -22.89
CA THR A 228 33.27 25.70 -21.54
C THR A 228 33.68 26.85 -20.63
N ASP A 229 34.27 27.91 -21.18
CA ASP A 229 34.74 29.09 -20.45
C ASP A 229 33.61 29.84 -19.72
N SER A 230 33.94 30.49 -18.60
CA SER A 230 32.96 31.22 -17.79
C SER A 230 32.43 32.49 -18.47
N SER A 231 33.20 33.09 -19.39
CA SER A 231 32.77 34.25 -20.18
C SER A 231 31.55 33.98 -21.07
N HIS A 232 31.29 32.72 -21.43
CA HIS A 232 30.13 32.30 -22.22
C HIS A 232 28.92 31.88 -21.37
N SER A 233 28.98 32.03 -20.04
CA SER A 233 27.94 31.55 -19.12
C SER A 233 26.55 32.11 -19.43
N GLU A 234 26.42 33.40 -19.70
CA GLU A 234 25.15 34.04 -20.03
C GLU A 234 24.57 33.53 -21.36
N MET A 235 25.42 33.41 -22.39
CA MET A 235 25.02 32.88 -23.69
C MET A 235 24.55 31.42 -23.57
N ARG A 236 25.31 30.60 -22.84
CA ARG A 236 24.96 29.21 -22.55
C ARG A 236 23.63 29.11 -21.80
N LEU A 237 23.39 29.95 -20.79
CA LEU A 237 22.11 29.97 -20.07
C LEU A 237 20.93 30.35 -20.98
N ARG A 238 21.10 31.36 -21.84
CA ARG A 238 20.08 31.75 -22.82
C ARG A 238 19.75 30.63 -23.81
N LEU A 239 20.75 29.89 -24.29
CA LEU A 239 20.55 28.78 -25.22
C LEU A 239 19.85 27.58 -24.57
N LEU A 240 20.00 27.40 -23.25
CA LEU A 240 19.39 26.28 -22.51
C LEU A 240 17.96 26.57 -22.00
N ASN A 241 17.56 27.84 -21.96
CA ASN A 241 16.24 28.28 -21.49
C ASN A 241 15.27 28.65 -22.63
N ARG A 242 15.67 28.43 -23.89
CA ARG A 242 14.76 28.48 -25.04
C ARG A 242 13.93 27.21 -25.12
#